data_AF-A0A2R5GLU4-F1
#
_entry.id   AF-A0A2R5GLU4-F1
#
_cell.length_a   1.000
_cell.length_b   1.000
_cell.length_c   1.000
_cell.angle_alpha   90.00
_cell.angle_beta   90.00
_cell.angle_gamma   90.00
#
_symmetry.space_group_name_H-M   'P 1'
#
loop_
_entity.id
_entity.type
_entity.pdbx_description
1 polymer ?
#
loop_
_entity_poly.entity_id
_entity_poly.type
_entity_poly.pdbx_seq_one_letter_code
_entity_poly.pdbx_strand_id
1 'polypeptide(L)'
;MGINLESSDDGLNAFVVSSENDRIKSGHLLVAVNQEPLEGLSFEDILEKVGGASWPRTLSFTTTQRKDHIAQAGTLPLPDDFFSDLAALSNQEEEYIKEFMNKNLEEALRVVTSPPEDHGMRMATESDGIKVFLGDKEDSEGEKVQMVLSQVQIPIPADLMMNAAVTCTRGEFKRIFTMLDPMFGDGDVLHVIPKDYERYGGKTVRPENLNLPLYSVKWGAWMLPFPLYNRDFVFCEYTCWAENGYGVSMCMSIPKISEKVKNLEESHSIVRGHMGMTGYFWKNTEGSDPKKPVGKNAMSIDLTYLLQINIKGAIPKWAVNLVGPQQGLNVKRVRDYALKQRDIITHFFDKNTELNGFEVLSATIDKGTSFQTTIEVPEGSELVFEWVLEDYDISFSIQGPDGSFPVPAASHSCSLKTEPYQDRFTAKEAGVYTLKWDNSSSWFTSKTVFYHQVVVDPADPQPWPKWPTREEAFAAE
;
A
#
# COMPACT_ATOMS: atom_id res chain seq x y z
N MET A 1 28.96 11.55 -23.20
CA MET A 1 29.56 11.07 -21.95
C MET A 1 29.16 9.63 -21.62
N GLY A 2 28.26 9.00 -22.40
CA GLY A 2 27.90 7.59 -22.19
C GLY A 2 27.27 7.32 -20.82
N ILE A 3 26.48 8.26 -20.28
CA ILE A 3 25.80 8.12 -18.99
C ILE A 3 24.31 8.05 -19.27
N ASN A 4 23.68 6.98 -18.81
CA ASN A 4 22.22 6.82 -18.81
C ASN A 4 21.69 7.16 -17.42
N LEU A 5 20.61 7.94 -17.36
CA LEU A 5 19.98 8.36 -16.12
C LEU A 5 18.56 7.82 -16.02
N GLU A 6 18.09 7.53 -14.82
CA GLU A 6 16.70 7.20 -14.50
C GLU A 6 16.18 8.15 -13.40
N SER A 7 14.86 8.33 -13.37
CA SER A 7 14.18 9.09 -12.32
C SER A 7 14.06 8.29 -11.03
N SER A 8 14.09 8.95 -9.88
CA SER A 8 13.49 8.42 -8.65
C SER A 8 11.97 8.25 -8.78
N ASP A 9 11.41 7.46 -7.85
CA ASP A 9 9.96 7.21 -7.75
C ASP A 9 9.16 8.50 -7.52
N ASP A 10 9.76 9.52 -6.91
CA ASP A 10 9.15 10.85 -6.68
C ASP A 10 9.34 11.83 -7.85
N GLY A 11 10.08 11.48 -8.89
CA GLY A 11 10.31 12.36 -10.03
C GLY A 11 11.36 13.45 -9.82
N LEU A 12 12.03 13.52 -8.66
CA LEU A 12 12.86 14.68 -8.27
C LEU A 12 14.37 14.46 -8.36
N ASN A 13 14.81 13.23 -8.62
CA ASN A 13 16.22 12.87 -8.62
C ASN A 13 16.60 12.09 -9.88
N ALA A 14 17.82 12.31 -10.38
CA ALA A 14 18.37 11.60 -11.52
C ALA A 14 19.53 10.68 -11.11
N PHE A 15 19.31 9.38 -11.17
CA PHE A 15 20.29 8.36 -10.81
C PHE A 15 20.96 7.75 -12.04
N VAL A 16 22.25 7.43 -11.94
CA VAL A 16 22.98 6.75 -13.01
C VAL A 16 22.53 5.30 -13.12
N VAL A 17 22.03 4.90 -14.29
CA VAL A 17 21.74 3.50 -14.62
C VAL A 17 23.03 2.80 -15.06
N SER A 18 23.71 3.41 -16.03
CA SER A 18 24.96 2.89 -16.60
C SER A 18 25.87 4.03 -17.02
N SER A 19 27.19 3.82 -16.99
CA SER A 19 28.18 4.79 -17.44
C SER A 19 29.36 4.13 -18.18
N GLU A 20 29.83 4.76 -19.25
CA GLU A 20 31.12 4.46 -19.89
C GLU A 20 32.32 4.95 -19.06
N ASN A 21 32.09 5.74 -18.00
CA ASN A 21 33.15 6.24 -17.12
C ASN A 21 33.25 5.38 -15.85
N ASP A 22 34.36 4.68 -15.69
CA ASP A 22 34.58 3.75 -14.57
C ASP A 22 34.46 4.36 -13.17
N ARG A 23 34.56 5.69 -13.04
CA ARG A 23 34.40 6.40 -11.75
C ARG A 23 32.94 6.69 -11.39
N ILE A 24 32.03 6.59 -12.34
CA ILE A 24 30.60 6.84 -12.16
C ILE A 24 29.91 5.48 -12.17
N LYS A 25 29.42 5.04 -11.01
CA LYS A 25 28.77 3.73 -10.88
C LYS A 25 27.25 3.88 -10.96
N SER A 26 26.58 2.77 -11.28
CA SER A 26 25.13 2.67 -11.17
C SER A 26 24.69 3.07 -9.76
N GLY A 27 23.58 3.80 -9.65
CA GLY A 27 23.03 4.34 -8.41
C GLY A 27 23.68 5.63 -7.90
N HIS A 28 24.68 6.20 -8.59
CA HIS A 28 25.17 7.55 -8.26
C HIS A 28 24.11 8.61 -8.58
N LEU A 29 23.88 9.53 -7.66
CA LEU A 29 22.98 10.66 -7.86
C LEU A 29 23.71 11.80 -8.58
N LEU A 30 23.12 12.31 -9.66
CA LEU A 30 23.56 13.53 -10.31
C LEU A 30 23.09 14.74 -9.49
N VAL A 31 24.02 15.50 -8.90
CA VAL A 31 23.70 16.59 -7.97
C VAL A 31 23.89 17.97 -8.56
N ALA A 32 24.75 18.11 -9.58
CA ALA A 32 25.01 19.40 -10.20
C ALA A 32 25.49 19.28 -11.64
N VAL A 33 25.20 20.30 -12.45
CA VAL A 33 25.79 20.53 -13.77
C VAL A 33 26.45 21.90 -13.80
N ASN A 34 27.72 21.97 -14.22
CA ASN A 34 28.52 23.19 -14.23
C ASN A 34 28.53 23.94 -12.87
N GLN A 35 28.57 23.19 -11.76
CA GLN A 35 28.48 23.68 -10.38
C GLN A 35 27.10 24.23 -9.96
N GLU A 36 26.10 24.21 -10.85
CA GLU A 36 24.74 24.57 -10.49
C GLU A 36 24.01 23.35 -9.90
N PRO A 37 23.43 23.47 -8.70
CA PRO A 37 22.69 22.38 -8.08
C PRO A 37 21.43 22.03 -8.88
N LEU A 38 21.04 20.75 -8.78
CA LEU A 38 19.84 20.18 -9.40
C LEU A 38 18.75 19.84 -8.38
N GLU A 39 18.99 20.07 -7.09
CA GLU A 39 18.04 19.78 -6.02
C GLU A 39 16.73 20.56 -6.21
N GLY A 40 15.60 19.85 -6.11
CA GLY A 40 14.25 20.42 -6.25
C GLY A 40 13.74 20.57 -7.69
N LEU A 41 14.52 20.15 -8.70
CA LEU A 41 14.08 20.11 -10.09
C LEU A 41 13.37 18.78 -10.40
N SER A 42 12.40 18.82 -11.33
CA SER A 42 11.83 17.59 -11.89
C SER A 42 12.87 16.84 -12.73
N PHE A 43 12.67 15.55 -12.95
CA PHE A 43 13.55 14.74 -13.77
C PHE A 43 13.67 15.30 -15.21
N GLU A 44 12.56 15.77 -15.78
CA GLU A 44 12.54 16.45 -17.08
C GLU A 44 13.38 17.72 -17.09
N ASP A 45 13.24 18.58 -16.06
CA ASP A 45 14.02 19.81 -15.91
C ASP A 45 15.51 19.50 -15.72
N ILE A 46 15.84 18.43 -15.00
CA ILE A 46 17.22 17.96 -14.86
C ILE A 46 17.78 17.57 -16.23
N LEU A 47 17.05 16.81 -17.03
CA LEU A 47 17.48 16.40 -18.36
C LEU A 47 17.64 17.60 -19.30
N GLU A 48 16.71 18.55 -19.28
CA GLU A 48 16.80 19.78 -20.06
C GLU A 48 18.02 20.61 -19.65
N LYS A 49 18.22 20.81 -18.34
CA LYS A 49 19.34 21.58 -17.80
C LYS A 49 20.69 20.93 -18.12
N VAL A 50 20.77 19.61 -18.01
CA VAL A 50 21.97 18.85 -18.43
C VAL A 50 22.18 18.95 -19.94
N GLY A 51 21.12 18.86 -20.75
CA GLY A 51 21.16 18.97 -22.21
C GLY A 51 21.63 20.33 -22.71
N GLY A 52 21.14 21.41 -22.08
CA GLY A 52 21.42 22.80 -22.41
C GLY A 52 22.73 23.37 -21.84
N ALA A 53 23.36 22.68 -20.89
CA ALA A 53 24.59 23.17 -20.26
C ALA A 53 25.75 23.37 -21.25
N SER A 54 26.41 24.53 -21.12
CA SER A 54 27.54 24.98 -21.96
C SER A 54 28.78 24.10 -21.81
N TRP A 55 29.60 24.07 -22.87
CA TRP A 55 30.85 23.31 -22.90
C TRP A 55 32.05 24.15 -22.40
N PRO A 56 32.99 23.56 -21.63
CA PRO A 56 33.04 22.16 -21.21
C PRO A 56 32.03 21.84 -20.10
N ARG A 57 31.20 20.81 -20.34
CA ARG A 57 30.17 20.39 -19.39
C ARG A 57 30.79 19.57 -18.26
N THR A 58 30.54 19.97 -17.02
CA THR A 58 30.99 19.28 -15.82
C THR A 58 29.77 18.71 -15.09
N LEU A 59 29.72 17.40 -14.91
CA LEU A 59 28.68 16.73 -14.11
C LEU A 59 29.27 16.34 -12.77
N SER A 60 28.58 16.71 -11.69
CA SER A 60 28.97 16.33 -10.33
C SER A 60 28.02 15.26 -9.83
N PHE A 61 28.61 14.17 -9.34
CA PHE A 61 27.88 13.04 -8.76
C PHE A 61 28.23 12.92 -7.29
N THR A 62 27.26 12.54 -6.47
CA THR A 62 27.54 12.10 -5.10
C THR A 62 27.55 10.59 -5.00
N THR A 63 28.43 10.07 -4.15
CA THR A 63 28.45 8.66 -3.72
C THR A 63 27.44 8.38 -2.63
N THR A 64 26.53 9.32 -2.33
CA THR A 64 25.26 8.99 -1.70
C THR A 64 24.53 8.05 -2.66
N GLN A 65 24.92 6.77 -2.63
CA GLN A 65 24.15 5.68 -3.18
C GLN A 65 22.75 5.88 -2.64
N ARG A 66 21.73 5.72 -3.50
CA ARG A 66 20.32 5.65 -3.13
C ARG A 66 20.24 5.00 -1.74
N LYS A 67 20.02 5.79 -0.68
CA LYS A 67 20.10 5.24 0.69
C LYS A 67 18.98 4.23 0.93
N ASP A 68 17.96 4.24 0.06
CA ASP A 68 16.93 3.21 -0.06
C ASP A 68 17.48 1.84 -0.52
N HIS A 69 18.71 1.77 -1.03
CA HIS A 69 19.41 0.51 -1.29
C HIS A 69 20.31 0.04 -0.14
N ILE A 70 20.40 0.77 0.99
CA ILE A 70 20.76 0.14 2.27
C ILE A 70 19.53 -0.63 2.75
N ALA A 71 19.31 -1.80 2.14
CA ALA A 71 18.32 -2.78 2.55
C ALA A 71 16.96 -2.20 2.97
N GLN A 72 16.24 -1.52 2.05
CA GLN A 72 14.84 -1.90 1.93
C GLN A 72 14.84 -3.43 1.82
N ALA A 73 14.01 -4.11 2.61
CA ALA A 73 13.84 -5.54 2.45
C ALA A 73 13.69 -5.87 0.95
N GLY A 74 14.69 -6.60 0.43
CA GLY A 74 14.72 -7.33 -0.83
C GLY A 74 14.11 -6.67 -2.06
N THR A 75 14.83 -5.81 -2.79
CA THR A 75 14.75 -5.97 -4.25
C THR A 75 15.51 -7.24 -4.59
N LEU A 76 14.80 -8.31 -4.93
CA LEU A 76 15.45 -9.49 -5.48
C LEU A 76 16.25 -9.04 -6.70
N PRO A 77 17.50 -9.47 -6.88
CA PRO A 77 18.26 -9.12 -8.07
C PRO A 77 17.64 -9.88 -9.24
N LEU A 78 16.65 -9.26 -9.88
CA LEU A 78 16.00 -9.79 -11.07
C LEU A 78 16.88 -9.47 -12.29
N PRO A 79 16.82 -10.29 -13.36
CA PRO A 79 17.37 -9.91 -14.64
C PRO A 79 16.81 -8.56 -15.11
N ASP A 80 17.65 -7.71 -15.71
CA ASP A 80 17.22 -6.41 -16.28
C ASP A 80 16.07 -6.58 -17.31
N ASP A 81 15.99 -7.74 -17.96
CA ASP A 81 14.99 -8.10 -18.96
C ASP A 81 13.76 -8.83 -18.39
N PHE A 82 13.63 -8.95 -17.06
CA PHE A 82 12.65 -9.86 -16.46
C PHE A 82 11.19 -9.57 -16.88
N PHE A 83 10.85 -8.29 -17.00
CA PHE A 83 9.53 -7.84 -17.46
C PHE A 83 9.56 -7.24 -18.88
N SER A 84 10.69 -7.24 -19.58
CA SER A 84 10.82 -6.53 -20.87
C SER A 84 9.89 -7.09 -21.95
N ASP A 85 9.59 -8.38 -21.87
CA ASP A 85 8.74 -9.08 -22.83
C ASP A 85 7.26 -9.07 -22.43
N LEU A 86 6.91 -8.45 -21.29
CA LEU A 86 5.53 -8.39 -20.81
C LEU A 86 4.75 -7.31 -21.58
N ALA A 87 4.19 -7.71 -22.72
CA ALA A 87 3.30 -6.88 -23.50
C ALA A 87 2.06 -6.44 -22.70
N ALA A 88 1.53 -5.26 -23.02
CA ALA A 88 0.25 -4.81 -22.49
C ALA A 88 -0.85 -5.85 -22.76
N LEU A 89 -1.78 -6.00 -21.81
CA LEU A 89 -2.93 -6.88 -21.97
C LEU A 89 -3.78 -6.45 -23.17
N SER A 90 -4.13 -7.44 -23.99
CA SER A 90 -5.17 -7.28 -25.01
C SER A 90 -6.56 -7.26 -24.38
N ASN A 91 -7.54 -6.66 -25.06
CA ASN A 91 -8.93 -6.62 -24.55
C ASN A 91 -9.49 -8.03 -24.28
N GLN A 92 -9.11 -9.03 -25.09
CA GLN A 92 -9.55 -10.41 -24.88
C GLN A 92 -8.98 -11.01 -23.58
N GLU A 93 -7.75 -10.63 -23.22
CA GLU A 93 -7.12 -11.07 -21.98
C GLU A 93 -7.73 -10.38 -20.77
N GLU A 94 -8.02 -9.08 -20.87
CA GLU A 94 -8.74 -8.34 -19.82
C GLU A 94 -10.12 -8.95 -19.55
N GLU A 95 -10.91 -9.24 -20.60
CA GLU A 95 -12.21 -9.91 -20.44
C GLU A 95 -12.08 -11.32 -19.86
N TYR A 96 -11.08 -12.08 -20.30
CA TYR A 96 -10.79 -13.39 -19.73
C TYR A 96 -10.46 -13.32 -18.23
N ILE A 97 -9.65 -12.34 -17.80
CA ILE A 97 -9.32 -12.12 -16.39
C ILE A 97 -10.60 -11.81 -15.59
N LYS A 98 -11.44 -10.89 -16.09
CA LYS A 98 -12.70 -10.51 -15.43
C LYS A 98 -13.64 -11.71 -15.27
N GLU A 99 -13.88 -12.46 -16.34
CA GLU A 99 -14.72 -13.66 -16.31
C GLU A 99 -14.16 -14.72 -15.35
N PHE A 100 -12.85 -14.95 -15.38
CA PHE A 100 -12.19 -15.92 -14.52
C PHE A 100 -12.33 -15.54 -13.04
N MET A 101 -12.02 -14.29 -12.67
CA MET A 101 -12.08 -13.85 -11.27
C MET A 101 -13.53 -13.80 -10.75
N ASN A 102 -14.49 -13.32 -11.56
CA ASN A 102 -15.91 -13.28 -11.15
C ASN A 102 -16.49 -14.68 -10.93
N LYS A 103 -16.18 -15.64 -11.81
CA LYS A 103 -16.63 -17.03 -11.63
C LYS A 103 -16.09 -17.64 -10.33
N ASN A 104 -14.84 -17.39 -10.00
CA ASN A 104 -14.23 -17.94 -8.78
C ASN A 104 -14.66 -17.19 -7.51
N LEU A 105 -15.08 -15.93 -7.62
CA LEU A 105 -15.61 -15.15 -6.50
C LEU A 105 -16.83 -15.84 -5.88
N GLU A 106 -17.78 -16.33 -6.71
CA GLU A 106 -18.98 -17.01 -6.23
C GLU A 106 -18.64 -18.23 -5.37
N GLU A 107 -17.70 -19.05 -5.82
CA GLU A 107 -17.24 -20.23 -5.09
C GLU A 107 -16.49 -19.86 -3.81
N ALA A 108 -15.65 -18.81 -3.84
CA ALA A 108 -14.96 -18.33 -2.66
C ALA A 108 -15.94 -17.79 -1.61
N LEU A 109 -16.95 -17.02 -2.01
CA LEU A 109 -18.01 -16.56 -1.13
C LEU A 109 -18.80 -17.73 -0.55
N ARG A 110 -19.11 -18.78 -1.33
CA ARG A 110 -19.75 -20.01 -0.82
C ARG A 110 -18.90 -20.68 0.27
N VAL A 111 -17.57 -20.72 0.10
CA VAL A 111 -16.65 -21.24 1.12
C VAL A 111 -16.65 -20.38 2.38
N VAL A 112 -16.59 -19.06 2.24
CA VAL A 112 -16.47 -18.11 3.35
C VAL A 112 -17.76 -17.94 4.16
N THR A 113 -18.91 -18.05 3.50
CA THR A 113 -20.22 -17.76 4.11
C THR A 113 -20.93 -18.97 4.72
N SER A 114 -20.48 -20.19 4.40
CA SER A 114 -21.00 -21.43 5.01
C SER A 114 -20.13 -21.85 6.21
N PRO A 115 -20.68 -22.67 7.12
CA PRO A 115 -19.88 -23.37 8.13
C PRO A 115 -18.66 -24.09 7.51
N PRO A 116 -17.44 -23.97 8.09
CA PRO A 116 -16.25 -24.64 7.56
C PRO A 116 -16.40 -26.17 7.41
N GLU A 117 -17.20 -26.81 8.28
CA GLU A 117 -17.47 -28.24 8.26
C GLU A 117 -18.19 -28.70 6.98
N ASP A 118 -19.02 -27.84 6.39
CA ASP A 118 -19.73 -28.13 5.12
C ASP A 118 -18.76 -28.29 3.95
N HIS A 119 -17.53 -27.79 4.09
CA HIS A 119 -16.44 -27.92 3.13
C HIS A 119 -15.37 -28.93 3.57
N GLY A 120 -15.69 -29.78 4.55
CA GLY A 120 -14.77 -30.79 5.08
C GLY A 120 -13.57 -30.20 5.82
N MET A 121 -13.67 -28.94 6.28
CA MET A 121 -12.62 -28.32 7.07
C MET A 121 -12.77 -28.69 8.54
N ARG A 122 -11.64 -28.78 9.24
CA ARG A 122 -11.58 -29.00 10.68
C ARG A 122 -10.83 -27.87 11.36
N MET A 123 -11.28 -27.48 12.54
CA MET A 123 -10.55 -26.51 13.36
C MET A 123 -9.18 -27.09 13.74
N ALA A 124 -8.13 -26.32 13.49
CA ALA A 124 -6.75 -26.68 13.79
C ALA A 124 -6.21 -25.95 15.02
N THR A 125 -6.55 -24.67 15.18
CA THR A 125 -6.18 -23.88 16.36
C THR A 125 -7.17 -22.74 16.58
N GLU A 126 -7.29 -22.32 17.84
CA GLU A 126 -7.97 -21.10 18.24
C GLU A 126 -7.08 -20.37 19.26
N SER A 127 -6.71 -19.12 18.97
CA SER A 127 -5.85 -18.31 19.84
C SER A 127 -6.13 -16.83 19.62
N ASP A 128 -6.14 -16.04 20.69
CA ASP A 128 -6.39 -14.59 20.64
C ASP A 128 -7.68 -14.22 19.87
N GLY A 129 -8.74 -15.03 19.92
CA GLY A 129 -9.97 -14.80 19.16
C GLY A 129 -9.86 -15.06 17.65
N ILE A 130 -8.76 -15.66 17.19
CA ILE A 130 -8.57 -16.10 15.81
C ILE A 130 -8.83 -17.59 15.74
N LYS A 131 -9.72 -18.00 14.84
CA LYS A 131 -10.01 -19.42 14.56
C LYS A 131 -9.38 -19.80 13.23
N VAL A 132 -8.63 -20.91 13.21
CA VAL A 132 -7.99 -21.43 11.99
C VAL A 132 -8.52 -22.83 11.70
N PHE A 133 -8.99 -23.02 10.48
CA PHE A 133 -9.53 -24.27 9.95
C PHE A 133 -8.67 -24.75 8.78
N LEU A 134 -8.56 -26.07 8.63
CA LEU A 134 -7.81 -26.72 7.56
C LEU A 134 -8.71 -27.71 6.83
N GLY A 135 -8.64 -27.72 5.50
CA GLY A 135 -9.22 -28.75 4.64
C GLY A 135 -8.26 -29.12 3.51
N ASP A 136 -8.59 -30.16 2.76
CA ASP A 136 -7.94 -30.46 1.47
C ASP A 136 -8.92 -30.10 0.35
N LYS A 137 -8.47 -29.38 -0.67
CA LYS A 137 -9.26 -29.06 -1.86
C LYS A 137 -8.38 -29.14 -3.11
N GLU A 138 -8.97 -29.56 -4.22
CA GLU A 138 -8.28 -29.53 -5.50
C GLU A 138 -8.11 -28.06 -5.95
N ASP A 139 -6.90 -27.69 -6.38
CA ASP A 139 -6.65 -26.41 -7.02
C ASP A 139 -7.14 -26.40 -8.48
N SER A 140 -6.95 -25.28 -9.17
CA SER A 140 -7.36 -25.16 -10.58
C SER A 140 -6.55 -26.04 -11.54
N GLU A 141 -5.47 -26.66 -11.08
CA GLU A 141 -4.66 -27.62 -11.84
C GLU A 141 -5.01 -29.08 -11.49
N GLY A 142 -5.93 -29.30 -10.55
CA GLY A 142 -6.38 -30.62 -10.10
C GLY A 142 -5.51 -31.24 -9.02
N GLU A 143 -4.55 -30.50 -8.44
CA GLU A 143 -3.73 -31.00 -7.34
C GLU A 143 -4.42 -30.79 -5.99
N LYS A 144 -4.38 -31.82 -5.13
CA LYS A 144 -4.93 -31.73 -3.77
C LYS A 144 -4.01 -30.92 -2.86
N VAL A 145 -4.34 -29.64 -2.71
CA VAL A 145 -3.65 -28.69 -1.85
C VAL A 145 -4.38 -28.50 -0.53
N GLN A 146 -3.64 -28.13 0.51
CA GLN A 146 -4.24 -27.74 1.77
C GLN A 146 -4.88 -26.36 1.61
N MET A 147 -6.13 -26.24 2.05
CA MET A 147 -6.84 -24.97 2.18
C MET A 147 -6.83 -24.56 3.65
N VAL A 148 -6.50 -23.30 3.91
CA VAL A 148 -6.56 -22.70 5.25
C VAL A 148 -7.64 -21.65 5.23
N LEU A 149 -8.53 -21.68 6.22
CA LEU A 149 -9.54 -20.66 6.44
C LEU A 149 -9.36 -20.10 7.84
N SER A 150 -9.21 -18.79 7.98
CA SER A 150 -9.02 -18.14 9.27
C SER A 150 -10.04 -17.04 9.49
N GLN A 151 -10.59 -16.94 10.69
CA GLN A 151 -11.65 -15.99 11.02
C GLN A 151 -11.27 -15.18 12.25
N VAL A 152 -11.54 -13.87 12.20
CA VAL A 152 -11.34 -12.95 13.32
C VAL A 152 -12.35 -11.80 13.24
N GLN A 153 -12.69 -11.23 14.38
CA GLN A 153 -13.44 -10.00 14.46
C GLN A 153 -12.50 -8.82 14.69
N ILE A 154 -12.72 -7.69 14.00
CA ILE A 154 -11.87 -6.51 14.07
C ILE A 154 -12.75 -5.27 14.29
N PRO A 155 -12.50 -4.43 15.31
CA PRO A 155 -13.33 -3.27 15.63
C PRO A 155 -13.04 -2.06 14.72
N ILE A 156 -13.19 -2.22 13.41
CA ILE A 156 -13.07 -1.17 12.40
C ILE A 156 -14.29 -1.19 11.47
N PRO A 157 -14.57 -0.11 10.71
CA PRO A 157 -15.61 -0.16 9.69
C PRO A 157 -15.10 -0.86 8.43
N ALA A 158 -15.99 -1.55 7.71
CA ALA A 158 -15.65 -2.30 6.51
C ALA A 158 -15.05 -1.44 5.38
N ASP A 159 -15.45 -0.18 5.25
CA ASP A 159 -14.95 0.71 4.20
C ASP A 159 -13.47 1.05 4.41
N LEU A 160 -13.03 1.21 5.66
CA LEU A 160 -11.62 1.45 5.97
C LEU A 160 -10.75 0.25 5.58
N MET A 161 -11.25 -0.97 5.82
CA MET A 161 -10.59 -2.19 5.37
C MET A 161 -10.52 -2.26 3.84
N MET A 162 -11.60 -1.85 3.15
CA MET A 162 -11.63 -1.78 1.68
C MET A 162 -10.57 -0.82 1.12
N ASN A 163 -10.44 0.37 1.71
CA ASN A 163 -9.43 1.32 1.27
C ASN A 163 -7.99 0.78 1.43
N ALA A 164 -7.73 0.07 2.53
CA ALA A 164 -6.43 -0.57 2.77
C ALA A 164 -6.15 -1.74 1.82
N ALA A 165 -7.19 -2.43 1.32
CA ALA A 165 -7.07 -3.56 0.42
C ALA A 165 -6.79 -3.17 -1.04
N VAL A 166 -7.12 -1.94 -1.44
CA VAL A 166 -6.82 -1.43 -2.78
C VAL A 166 -5.32 -1.15 -2.91
N THR A 167 -4.63 -1.93 -3.74
CA THR A 167 -3.21 -1.76 -4.03
C THR A 167 -2.97 -1.79 -5.54
N CYS A 168 -3.19 -0.64 -6.20
CA CYS A 168 -3.10 -0.50 -7.66
C CYS A 168 -1.73 0.02 -8.13
N THR A 169 -0.86 0.44 -7.22
CA THR A 169 0.52 0.85 -7.54
C THR A 169 1.56 -0.07 -6.91
N ARG A 170 2.78 -0.08 -7.47
CA ARG A 170 3.93 -0.82 -6.93
C ARG A 170 4.21 -0.46 -5.46
N GLY A 171 4.21 0.83 -5.14
CA GLY A 171 4.49 1.33 -3.80
C GLY A 171 3.44 0.86 -2.78
N GLU A 172 2.16 0.95 -3.12
CA GLU A 172 1.07 0.45 -2.27
C GLU A 172 1.16 -1.06 -2.05
N PHE A 173 1.35 -1.83 -3.13
CA PHE A 173 1.45 -3.28 -3.07
C PHE A 173 2.60 -3.73 -2.17
N LYS A 174 3.82 -3.22 -2.41
CA LYS A 174 4.99 -3.55 -1.59
C LYS A 174 4.79 -3.16 -0.14
N ARG A 175 4.28 -1.95 0.13
CA ARG A 175 4.03 -1.45 1.49
C ARG A 175 3.09 -2.39 2.24
N ILE A 176 1.93 -2.68 1.66
CA ILE A 176 0.92 -3.52 2.33
C ILE A 176 1.43 -4.95 2.52
N PHE A 177 1.99 -5.59 1.49
CA PHE A 177 2.42 -6.99 1.61
C PHE A 177 3.60 -7.18 2.56
N THR A 178 4.55 -6.24 2.62
CA THR A 178 5.65 -6.27 3.60
C THR A 178 5.13 -6.20 5.04
N MET A 179 4.02 -5.50 5.28
CA MET A 179 3.40 -5.45 6.61
C MET A 179 2.62 -6.73 6.94
N LEU A 180 1.93 -7.31 5.96
CA LEU A 180 1.03 -8.45 6.18
C LEU A 180 1.76 -9.78 6.25
N ASP A 181 2.81 -9.95 5.45
CA ASP A 181 3.55 -11.20 5.32
C ASP A 181 5.06 -10.97 5.52
N PRO A 182 5.64 -11.45 6.63
CA PRO A 182 7.07 -11.28 6.90
C PRO A 182 7.96 -12.07 5.92
N MET A 183 7.39 -12.99 5.15
CA MET A 183 8.11 -13.72 4.11
C MET A 183 8.07 -13.00 2.77
N PHE A 184 7.22 -11.99 2.58
CA PHE A 184 7.22 -11.19 1.36
C PHE A 184 8.58 -10.49 1.21
N GLY A 185 9.26 -10.76 0.09
CA GLY A 185 10.54 -10.17 -0.25
C GLY A 185 10.39 -8.98 -1.18
N ASP A 186 9.69 -9.19 -2.30
CA ASP A 186 9.57 -8.21 -3.37
C ASP A 186 8.27 -8.40 -4.15
N GLY A 187 7.91 -7.40 -4.95
CA GLY A 187 6.78 -7.51 -5.86
C GLY A 187 6.60 -6.32 -6.79
N ASP A 188 5.78 -6.50 -7.80
CA ASP A 188 5.41 -5.45 -8.75
C ASP A 188 3.95 -5.55 -9.20
N VAL A 189 3.39 -4.41 -9.60
CA VAL A 189 2.08 -4.33 -10.24
C VAL A 189 2.32 -4.27 -11.74
N LEU A 190 1.97 -5.36 -12.42
CA LEU A 190 2.24 -5.55 -13.84
C LEU A 190 1.18 -4.86 -14.70
N HIS A 191 -0.09 -5.01 -14.33
CA HIS A 191 -1.22 -4.41 -15.03
C HIS A 191 -2.32 -4.01 -14.04
N VAL A 192 -3.07 -2.97 -14.41
CA VAL A 192 -4.26 -2.51 -13.70
C VAL A 192 -5.42 -2.48 -14.70
N ILE A 193 -6.59 -2.95 -14.28
CA ILE A 193 -7.81 -2.97 -15.09
C ILE A 193 -8.94 -2.33 -14.28
N PRO A 194 -9.56 -1.25 -14.79
CA PRO A 194 -9.25 -0.58 -16.06
C PRO A 194 -7.87 0.11 -16.07
N LYS A 195 -7.31 0.40 -17.25
CA LYS A 195 -5.95 0.98 -17.38
C LYS A 195 -5.85 2.40 -16.85
N ASP A 196 -6.94 3.16 -16.95
CA ASP A 196 -7.14 4.51 -16.43
C ASP A 196 -7.78 4.48 -15.03
N TYR A 197 -7.51 3.43 -14.25
CA TYR A 197 -8.04 3.32 -12.91
C TYR A 197 -7.57 4.49 -12.02
N GLU A 198 -8.53 5.31 -11.62
CA GLU A 198 -8.39 6.25 -10.52
C GLU A 198 -9.06 5.69 -9.28
N ARG A 199 -8.31 5.62 -8.17
CA ARG A 199 -8.77 5.07 -6.87
C ARG A 199 -10.15 5.61 -6.46
N TYR A 200 -10.41 6.89 -6.69
CA TYR A 200 -11.68 7.55 -6.33
C TYR A 200 -12.50 8.02 -7.55
N GLY A 201 -12.06 7.76 -8.79
CA GLY A 201 -12.77 8.12 -10.02
C GLY A 201 -13.22 9.59 -10.10
N GLY A 202 -12.32 10.52 -9.80
CA GLY A 202 -12.61 11.96 -9.71
C GLY A 202 -13.57 12.39 -8.57
N LYS A 203 -13.96 11.48 -7.67
CA LYS A 203 -14.79 11.81 -6.50
C LYS A 203 -13.91 12.23 -5.32
N THR A 204 -14.55 12.77 -4.28
CA THR A 204 -13.90 13.05 -3.00
C THR A 204 -13.19 11.80 -2.46
N VAL A 205 -11.95 11.99 -2.00
CA VAL A 205 -11.07 10.97 -1.40
C VAL A 205 -11.71 10.38 -0.15
N ARG A 206 -12.57 9.37 -0.34
CA ARG A 206 -13.36 8.73 0.72
C ARG A 206 -13.44 7.23 0.48
N PRO A 207 -13.39 6.40 1.53
CA PRO A 207 -13.46 4.95 1.41
C PRO A 207 -14.70 4.42 0.66
N GLU A 208 -15.87 5.04 0.83
CA GLU A 208 -17.10 4.65 0.13
C GLU A 208 -17.13 5.05 -1.36
N ASN A 209 -16.25 5.96 -1.76
CA ASN A 209 -16.14 6.46 -3.13
C ASN A 209 -15.14 5.67 -3.98
N LEU A 210 -14.52 4.63 -3.42
CA LEU A 210 -13.58 3.80 -4.15
C LEU A 210 -14.19 3.32 -5.46
N ASN A 211 -13.46 3.56 -6.54
CA ASN A 211 -13.82 3.05 -7.84
C ASN A 211 -13.61 1.54 -7.82
N LEU A 212 -14.69 0.77 -7.84
CA LEU A 212 -14.66 -0.69 -7.79
C LEU A 212 -15.63 -1.22 -8.84
N PRO A 213 -15.40 -2.40 -9.44
CA PRO A 213 -14.31 -3.34 -9.15
C PRO A 213 -12.93 -2.90 -9.63
N LEU A 214 -11.87 -3.36 -8.95
CA LEU A 214 -10.48 -3.24 -9.36
C LEU A 214 -9.89 -4.62 -9.63
N TYR A 215 -9.20 -4.79 -10.76
CA TYR A 215 -8.36 -5.94 -11.02
C TYR A 215 -6.91 -5.48 -11.20
N SER A 216 -5.98 -6.15 -10.54
CA SER A 216 -4.56 -5.85 -10.65
C SER A 216 -3.77 -7.14 -10.83
N VAL A 217 -3.05 -7.25 -11.95
CA VAL A 217 -2.13 -8.35 -12.20
C VAL A 217 -0.80 -8.00 -11.56
N LYS A 218 -0.29 -8.91 -10.72
CA LYS A 218 0.90 -8.69 -9.90
C LYS A 218 1.86 -9.85 -10.02
N TRP A 219 3.12 -9.54 -9.78
CA TRP A 219 4.16 -10.51 -9.47
C TRP A 219 4.63 -10.28 -8.04
N GLY A 220 4.77 -11.33 -7.24
CA GLY A 220 5.30 -11.23 -5.89
C GLY A 220 6.23 -12.39 -5.58
N ALA A 221 7.23 -12.15 -4.73
CA ALA A 221 8.21 -13.14 -4.33
C ALA A 221 8.31 -13.26 -2.81
N TRP A 222 8.39 -14.51 -2.34
CA TRP A 222 8.44 -14.88 -0.94
C TRP A 222 9.77 -15.56 -0.61
N MET A 223 10.47 -14.99 0.36
CA MET A 223 11.78 -15.40 0.84
C MET A 223 11.62 -16.50 1.89
N LEU A 224 11.92 -17.72 1.49
CA LEU A 224 11.76 -18.88 2.36
C LEU A 224 13.08 -19.22 3.06
N PRO A 225 13.00 -19.81 4.27
CA PRO A 225 14.21 -20.21 4.98
C PRO A 225 14.94 -21.34 4.22
N PHE A 226 16.27 -21.24 4.19
CA PHE A 226 17.12 -22.33 3.72
C PHE A 226 16.78 -23.64 4.46
N PRO A 227 16.69 -24.80 3.77
CA PRO A 227 17.13 -25.07 2.40
C PRO A 227 16.06 -24.92 1.32
N LEU A 228 14.91 -24.31 1.62
CA LEU A 228 13.85 -24.17 0.64
C LEU A 228 14.19 -23.06 -0.36
N TYR A 229 14.02 -23.34 -1.64
CA TYR A 229 14.06 -22.31 -2.68
C TYR A 229 12.96 -21.27 -2.43
N ASN A 230 13.21 -20.02 -2.80
CA ASN A 230 12.18 -18.98 -2.72
C ASN A 230 11.04 -19.30 -3.69
N ARG A 231 9.88 -18.69 -3.49
CA ARG A 231 8.76 -18.79 -4.44
C ARG A 231 8.45 -17.45 -5.04
N ASP A 232 8.10 -17.43 -6.32
CA ASP A 232 7.38 -16.31 -6.89
C ASP A 232 5.97 -16.75 -7.33
N PHE A 233 5.09 -15.77 -7.47
CA PHE A 233 3.72 -15.96 -7.92
C PHE A 233 3.37 -14.86 -8.89
N VAL A 234 2.67 -15.23 -9.96
CA VAL A 234 1.96 -14.28 -10.82
C VAL A 234 0.48 -14.51 -10.59
N PHE A 235 -0.24 -13.46 -10.23
CA PHE A 235 -1.64 -13.56 -9.84
C PHE A 235 -2.39 -12.28 -10.19
N CYS A 236 -3.71 -12.39 -10.30
CA CYS A 236 -4.59 -11.25 -10.30
C CYS A 236 -5.21 -11.11 -8.91
N GLU A 237 -5.06 -9.94 -8.32
CA GLU A 237 -5.88 -9.48 -7.22
C GLU A 237 -7.15 -8.84 -7.77
N TYR A 238 -8.29 -9.28 -7.27
CA TYR A 238 -9.62 -8.77 -7.56
C TYR A 238 -10.23 -8.20 -6.28
N THR A 239 -10.49 -6.89 -6.30
CA THR A 239 -11.05 -6.15 -5.16
C THR A 239 -12.41 -5.58 -5.53
N CYS A 240 -13.45 -5.88 -4.74
CA CYS A 240 -14.83 -5.46 -5.00
C CYS A 240 -15.73 -5.50 -3.76
N TRP A 241 -16.92 -4.90 -3.88
CA TRP A 241 -18.06 -5.20 -3.02
C TRP A 241 -18.94 -6.26 -3.68
N ALA A 242 -19.10 -7.40 -3.02
CA ALA A 242 -20.02 -8.44 -3.46
C ALA A 242 -21.48 -8.07 -3.16
N GLU A 243 -22.43 -8.63 -3.91
CA GLU A 243 -23.87 -8.34 -3.78
C GLU A 243 -24.42 -8.63 -2.37
N ASN A 244 -23.82 -9.58 -1.65
CA ASN A 244 -24.18 -9.94 -0.27
C ASN A 244 -23.57 -9.01 0.79
N GLY A 245 -22.95 -7.89 0.38
CA GLY A 245 -22.40 -6.87 1.27
C GLY A 245 -20.99 -7.17 1.79
N TYR A 246 -20.33 -8.23 1.29
CA TYR A 246 -18.93 -8.47 1.62
C TYR A 246 -18.01 -7.56 0.82
N GLY A 247 -17.05 -6.95 1.49
CA GLY A 247 -15.84 -6.45 0.86
C GLY A 247 -14.90 -7.63 0.61
N VAL A 248 -14.31 -7.66 -0.59
CA VAL A 248 -13.47 -8.78 -1.03
C VAL A 248 -12.18 -8.23 -1.63
N SER A 249 -11.06 -8.88 -1.27
CA SER A 249 -9.78 -8.79 -1.98
C SER A 249 -9.24 -10.20 -2.17
N MET A 250 -9.39 -10.73 -3.39
CA MET A 250 -9.10 -12.12 -3.72
C MET A 250 -8.00 -12.21 -4.79
N CYS A 251 -6.98 -13.01 -4.52
CA CYS A 251 -5.87 -13.30 -5.39
C CYS A 251 -5.97 -14.70 -5.98
N MET A 252 -5.73 -14.83 -7.29
CA MET A 252 -5.58 -16.13 -7.96
C MET A 252 -4.54 -16.06 -9.07
N SER A 253 -3.76 -17.12 -9.24
CA SER A 253 -2.87 -17.29 -10.39
C SER A 253 -3.70 -17.49 -11.65
N ILE A 254 -3.41 -16.70 -12.68
CA ILE A 254 -4.11 -16.76 -13.98
C ILE A 254 -3.19 -17.47 -14.98
N PRO A 255 -3.47 -18.71 -15.40
CA PRO A 255 -2.53 -19.51 -16.18
C PRO A 255 -2.02 -18.80 -17.45
N LYS A 256 -2.94 -18.26 -18.27
CA LYS A 256 -2.59 -17.56 -19.53
C LYS A 256 -1.69 -16.34 -19.35
N ILE A 257 -1.73 -15.71 -18.17
CA ILE A 257 -0.93 -14.51 -17.87
C ILE A 257 0.37 -14.91 -17.19
N SER A 258 0.32 -15.91 -16.31
CA SER A 258 1.48 -16.41 -15.57
C SER A 258 2.56 -16.97 -16.51
N GLU A 259 2.15 -17.60 -17.61
CA GLU A 259 3.05 -18.11 -18.65
C GLU A 259 3.82 -17.03 -19.41
N LYS A 260 3.34 -15.77 -19.41
CA LYS A 260 4.03 -14.64 -20.06
C LYS A 260 5.17 -14.06 -19.24
N VAL A 261 5.17 -14.29 -17.92
CA VAL A 261 6.24 -13.80 -17.04
C VAL A 261 7.32 -14.85 -16.95
N LYS A 262 8.54 -14.48 -17.31
CA LYS A 262 9.73 -15.35 -17.33
C LYS A 262 9.85 -16.15 -16.03
N ASN A 263 10.28 -17.41 -16.13
CA ASN A 263 10.51 -18.27 -14.97
C ASN A 263 11.92 -18.03 -14.40
N LEU A 264 12.04 -17.98 -13.07
CA LEU A 264 13.26 -17.71 -12.34
C LEU A 264 13.90 -18.96 -11.69
N GLU A 265 13.36 -20.15 -11.94
CA GLU A 265 13.80 -21.39 -11.28
C GLU A 265 15.24 -21.72 -11.63
N GLU A 266 15.59 -21.71 -12.92
CA GLU A 266 16.95 -22.04 -13.38
C GLU A 266 17.96 -20.93 -13.07
N SER A 267 17.54 -19.66 -13.18
CA SER A 267 18.44 -18.51 -13.11
C SER A 267 18.67 -18.01 -11.68
N HIS A 268 17.69 -18.13 -10.79
CA HIS A 268 17.72 -17.54 -9.44
C HIS A 268 17.31 -18.53 -8.34
N SER A 269 17.05 -19.80 -8.66
CA SER A 269 16.54 -20.80 -7.70
C SER A 269 15.24 -20.34 -7.03
N ILE A 270 14.33 -19.77 -7.83
CA ILE A 270 13.00 -19.33 -7.39
C ILE A 270 11.95 -20.16 -8.11
N VAL A 271 11.18 -20.95 -7.36
CA VAL A 271 10.15 -21.82 -7.93
C VAL A 271 8.85 -21.04 -8.13
N ARG A 272 8.29 -21.05 -9.34
CA ARG A 272 6.97 -20.46 -9.61
C ARG A 272 5.89 -21.29 -8.92
N GLY A 273 5.31 -20.74 -7.86
CA GLY A 273 4.14 -21.29 -7.20
C GLY A 273 2.86 -20.97 -7.96
N HIS A 274 1.77 -21.62 -7.56
CA HIS A 274 0.43 -21.38 -8.08
C HIS A 274 -0.53 -21.03 -6.94
N MET A 275 -1.24 -19.92 -7.09
CA MET A 275 -2.20 -19.43 -6.10
C MET A 275 -3.62 -19.81 -6.53
N GLY A 276 -4.27 -20.65 -5.74
CA GLY A 276 -5.71 -20.92 -5.84
C GLY A 276 -6.54 -19.78 -5.24
N MET A 277 -7.75 -20.07 -4.76
CA MET A 277 -8.60 -19.07 -4.12
C MET A 277 -7.97 -18.61 -2.80
N THR A 278 -7.30 -17.46 -2.83
CA THR A 278 -6.64 -16.86 -1.68
C THR A 278 -7.13 -15.44 -1.52
N GLY A 279 -7.34 -14.93 -0.31
CA GLY A 279 -7.80 -13.56 -0.14
C GLY A 279 -8.46 -13.26 1.19
N TYR A 280 -8.85 -12.01 1.33
CA TYR A 280 -9.56 -11.48 2.49
C TYR A 280 -11.00 -11.14 2.11
N PHE A 281 -11.91 -11.49 3.02
CA PHE A 281 -13.35 -11.29 2.87
C PHE A 281 -13.85 -10.71 4.17
N TRP A 282 -14.51 -9.55 4.12
CA TRP A 282 -15.00 -8.90 5.32
C TRP A 282 -16.39 -8.35 5.12
N LYS A 283 -17.13 -8.23 6.22
CA LYS A 283 -18.41 -7.52 6.27
C LYS A 283 -18.54 -6.89 7.64
N ASN A 284 -19.38 -5.86 7.77
CA ASN A 284 -19.76 -5.37 9.09
C ASN A 284 -20.38 -6.51 9.90
N THR A 285 -19.95 -6.66 11.15
CA THR A 285 -20.52 -7.61 12.11
C THR A 285 -21.99 -7.28 12.30
N GLU A 286 -22.85 -8.29 12.31
CA GLU A 286 -24.28 -8.10 12.51
C GLU A 286 -24.58 -7.34 13.83
N GLY A 287 -25.38 -6.28 13.74
CA GLY A 287 -25.74 -5.44 14.88
C GLY A 287 -24.70 -4.39 15.26
N SER A 288 -23.55 -4.32 14.57
CA SER A 288 -22.61 -3.20 14.71
C SER A 288 -23.09 -1.96 13.95
N ASP A 289 -22.73 -0.78 14.45
CA ASP A 289 -22.90 0.50 13.76
C ASP A 289 -21.52 0.95 13.24
N PRO A 290 -21.29 1.00 11.91
CA PRO A 290 -20.02 1.42 11.34
C PRO A 290 -19.65 2.87 11.68
N LYS A 291 -20.61 3.66 12.20
CA LYS A 291 -20.40 5.05 12.63
C LYS A 291 -20.07 5.20 14.11
N LYS A 292 -20.04 4.10 14.87
CA LYS A 292 -19.86 4.14 16.31
C LYS A 292 -18.50 3.55 16.69
N PRO A 293 -17.48 4.35 17.02
CA PRO A 293 -16.13 3.81 17.21
C PRO A 293 -15.95 2.96 18.48
N VAL A 294 -16.74 3.22 19.52
CA VAL A 294 -16.60 2.59 20.84
C VAL A 294 -17.96 2.29 21.47
N GLY A 295 -17.96 1.46 22.52
CA GLY A 295 -19.15 1.10 23.29
C GLY A 295 -20.00 -0.03 22.69
N LYS A 296 -21.23 -0.17 23.19
CA LYS A 296 -22.17 -1.22 22.73
C LYS A 296 -22.52 -1.00 21.26
N ASN A 297 -22.47 -2.08 20.46
CA ASN A 297 -22.69 -2.06 19.01
C ASN A 297 -21.69 -1.19 18.24
N ALA A 298 -20.48 -1.00 18.77
CA ALA A 298 -19.42 -0.32 18.04
C ALA A 298 -19.11 -0.99 16.70
N MET A 299 -18.56 -0.21 15.78
CA MET A 299 -18.09 -0.64 14.47
C MET A 299 -17.19 -1.85 14.61
N SER A 300 -17.52 -2.87 13.83
CA SER A 300 -16.80 -4.12 13.83
C SER A 300 -17.01 -4.80 12.50
N ILE A 301 -15.99 -5.51 12.03
CA ILE A 301 -16.08 -6.42 10.89
C ILE A 301 -15.79 -7.85 11.32
N ASP A 302 -16.46 -8.78 10.65
CA ASP A 302 -16.06 -10.18 10.63
C ASP A 302 -15.15 -10.38 9.41
N LEU A 303 -13.87 -10.63 9.64
CA LEU A 303 -12.86 -10.86 8.62
C LEU A 303 -12.58 -12.37 8.50
N THR A 304 -12.66 -12.87 7.27
CA THR A 304 -12.22 -14.22 6.88
C THR A 304 -11.04 -14.12 5.92
N TYR A 305 -9.97 -14.84 6.23
CA TYR A 305 -8.84 -15.06 5.33
C TYR A 305 -8.90 -16.48 4.78
N LEU A 306 -8.95 -16.60 3.46
CA LEU A 306 -8.89 -17.86 2.73
C LEU A 306 -7.51 -17.98 2.09
N LEU A 307 -6.89 -19.15 2.19
CA LEU A 307 -5.59 -19.42 1.59
C LEU A 307 -5.60 -20.78 0.90
N GLN A 308 -5.23 -20.79 -0.36
CA GLN A 308 -5.04 -21.99 -1.15
C GLN A 308 -3.79 -21.79 -2.02
N ILE A 309 -2.67 -22.40 -1.64
CA ILE A 309 -1.39 -22.24 -2.34
C ILE A 309 -0.81 -23.61 -2.68
N ASN A 310 -0.45 -23.77 -3.95
CA ASN A 310 0.45 -24.80 -4.43
C ASN A 310 1.86 -24.22 -4.54
N ILE A 311 2.72 -24.48 -3.55
CA ILE A 311 4.10 -23.93 -3.54
C ILE A 311 5.04 -24.63 -4.52
N LYS A 312 4.58 -25.71 -5.19
CA LYS A 312 5.30 -26.54 -6.15
C LYS A 312 6.64 -27.08 -5.60
N GLY A 313 7.40 -27.74 -6.47
CA GLY A 313 8.70 -28.32 -6.16
C GLY A 313 8.62 -29.58 -5.28
N ALA A 314 9.79 -30.10 -4.89
CA ALA A 314 9.91 -31.37 -4.18
C ALA A 314 9.81 -31.22 -2.64
N ILE A 315 8.84 -30.44 -2.14
CA ILE A 315 8.61 -30.33 -0.69
C ILE A 315 7.62 -31.40 -0.24
N PRO A 316 7.96 -32.22 0.77
CA PRO A 316 7.01 -33.19 1.31
C PRO A 316 5.72 -32.52 1.80
N LYS A 317 4.56 -33.07 1.43
CA LYS A 317 3.24 -32.52 1.82
C LYS A 317 3.11 -32.27 3.33
N TRP A 318 3.68 -33.14 4.17
CA TRP A 318 3.64 -32.96 5.62
C TRP A 318 4.33 -31.67 6.08
N ALA A 319 5.41 -31.24 5.42
CA ALA A 319 6.13 -30.02 5.77
C ALA A 319 5.32 -28.77 5.37
N VAL A 320 4.68 -28.78 4.21
CA VAL A 320 3.73 -27.74 3.78
C VAL A 320 2.57 -27.63 4.78
N ASN A 321 2.03 -28.77 5.18
CA ASN A 321 0.91 -28.82 6.11
C ASN A 321 1.25 -28.36 7.53
N LEU A 322 2.53 -28.37 7.93
CA LEU A 322 2.96 -27.85 9.24
C LEU A 322 2.93 -26.31 9.28
N VAL A 323 3.17 -25.64 8.16
CA VAL A 323 3.21 -24.17 8.10
C VAL A 323 1.85 -23.55 7.77
N GLY A 324 0.92 -24.31 7.17
CA GLY A 324 -0.43 -23.85 6.86
C GLY A 324 -1.16 -23.15 8.01
N PRO A 325 -1.22 -23.73 9.23
CA PRO A 325 -1.83 -23.06 10.38
C PRO A 325 -1.17 -21.73 10.75
N GLN A 326 0.15 -21.62 10.60
CA GLN A 326 0.89 -20.39 10.87
C GLN A 326 0.56 -19.30 9.83
N GLN A 327 0.36 -19.70 8.56
CA GLN A 327 -0.10 -18.78 7.52
C GLN A 327 -1.51 -18.26 7.80
N GLY A 328 -2.38 -19.09 8.40
CA GLY A 328 -3.69 -18.64 8.88
C GLY A 328 -3.61 -17.49 9.89
N LEU A 329 -2.50 -17.37 10.63
CA LEU A 329 -2.26 -16.27 11.56
C LEU A 329 -1.87 -14.95 10.87
N ASN A 330 -1.77 -14.89 9.53
CA ASN A 330 -1.63 -13.61 8.81
C ASN A 330 -2.80 -12.66 9.14
N VAL A 331 -3.98 -13.23 9.42
CA VAL A 331 -5.15 -12.46 9.87
C VAL A 331 -4.91 -11.73 11.20
N LYS A 332 -4.00 -12.23 12.05
CA LYS A 332 -3.56 -11.54 13.27
C LYS A 332 -2.87 -10.23 12.94
N ARG A 333 -1.96 -10.24 11.96
CA ARG A 333 -1.21 -9.03 11.54
C ARG A 333 -2.14 -8.00 10.91
N VAL A 334 -3.10 -8.45 10.10
CA VAL A 334 -4.16 -7.59 9.57
C VAL A 334 -4.95 -6.93 10.71
N ARG A 335 -5.39 -7.70 11.71
CA ARG A 335 -6.10 -7.15 12.87
C ARG A 335 -5.24 -6.17 13.64
N ASP A 336 -4.01 -6.54 13.98
CA ASP A 336 -3.15 -5.71 14.81
C ASP A 336 -2.81 -4.38 14.08
N TYR A 337 -2.63 -4.42 12.76
CA TYR A 337 -2.51 -3.23 11.92
C TYR A 337 -3.80 -2.39 11.92
N ALA A 338 -4.95 -3.02 11.70
CA ALA A 338 -6.25 -2.34 11.70
C ALA A 338 -6.55 -1.68 13.07
N LEU A 339 -6.17 -2.31 14.17
CA LEU A 339 -6.27 -1.73 15.52
C LEU A 339 -5.37 -0.51 15.67
N LYS A 340 -4.12 -0.58 15.20
CA LYS A 340 -3.22 0.58 15.19
C LYS A 340 -3.83 1.73 14.39
N GLN A 341 -4.35 1.45 13.18
CA GLN A 341 -5.02 2.46 12.35
C GLN A 341 -6.24 3.05 13.05
N ARG A 342 -7.10 2.21 13.64
CA ARG A 342 -8.26 2.66 14.41
C ARG A 342 -7.87 3.60 15.54
N ASP A 343 -6.84 3.25 16.31
CA ASP A 343 -6.40 4.05 17.45
C ASP A 343 -5.88 5.42 16.98
N ILE A 344 -5.17 5.46 15.84
CA ILE A 344 -4.73 6.70 15.20
C ILE A 344 -5.94 7.52 14.71
N ILE A 345 -6.90 6.91 14.01
CA ILE A 345 -8.07 7.64 13.51
C ILE A 345 -8.89 8.15 14.69
N THR A 346 -9.09 7.35 15.75
CA THR A 346 -9.78 7.74 17.00
C THR A 346 -9.09 8.91 17.69
N HIS A 347 -7.77 9.04 17.52
CA HIS A 347 -7.01 10.16 18.02
C HIS A 347 -7.28 11.47 17.26
N PHE A 348 -7.57 11.39 15.95
CA PHE A 348 -7.96 12.53 15.10
C PHE A 348 -9.46 12.88 15.19
N PHE A 349 -10.32 11.92 15.54
CA PHE A 349 -11.80 12.02 15.45
C PHE A 349 -12.46 13.22 16.17
N ASP A 350 -11.79 13.81 17.17
CA ASP A 350 -12.39 14.80 18.08
C ASP A 350 -12.25 16.26 17.65
N LYS A 351 -11.30 16.57 16.77
CA LYS A 351 -10.78 17.93 16.66
C LYS A 351 -11.11 18.62 15.35
N ASN A 352 -11.07 17.89 14.23
CA ASN A 352 -11.45 18.38 12.91
C ASN A 352 -12.50 17.45 12.27
N THR A 353 -13.78 17.74 12.52
CA THR A 353 -14.87 16.90 11.98
C THR A 353 -14.93 16.88 10.46
N GLU A 354 -14.34 17.87 9.76
CA GLU A 354 -14.23 17.86 8.30
C GLU A 354 -13.25 16.78 7.79
N LEU A 355 -12.29 16.35 8.61
CA LEU A 355 -11.33 15.31 8.28
C LEU A 355 -11.83 13.90 8.65
N ASN A 356 -12.98 13.79 9.31
CA ASN A 356 -13.54 12.50 9.70
C ASN A 356 -13.92 11.67 8.45
N GLY A 357 -13.40 10.45 8.39
CA GLY A 357 -13.62 9.53 7.27
C GLY A 357 -12.62 9.64 6.12
N PHE A 358 -11.67 10.58 6.18
CA PHE A 358 -10.55 10.63 5.23
C PHE A 358 -9.48 9.58 5.59
N GLU A 359 -8.72 9.16 4.59
CA GLU A 359 -7.61 8.24 4.80
C GLU A 359 -6.51 8.92 5.60
N VAL A 360 -6.14 8.30 6.73
CA VAL A 360 -4.93 8.66 7.45
C VAL A 360 -3.74 8.01 6.75
N LEU A 361 -2.88 8.84 6.19
CA LEU A 361 -1.63 8.44 5.56
C LEU A 361 -0.52 8.38 6.61
N SER A 362 0.57 7.68 6.28
CA SER A 362 1.74 7.59 7.15
C SER A 362 3.04 7.64 6.34
N ALA A 363 4.02 8.38 6.83
CA ALA A 363 5.38 8.42 6.27
C ALA A 363 6.42 8.20 7.37
N THR A 364 7.41 7.34 7.11
CA THR A 364 8.60 7.22 7.96
C THR A 364 9.70 8.09 7.36
N ILE A 365 10.17 9.04 8.16
CA ILE A 365 11.12 10.07 7.76
C ILE A 365 12.43 9.76 8.44
N ASP A 366 13.40 9.33 7.65
CA ASP A 366 14.72 8.99 8.17
C ASP A 366 15.43 10.17 8.82
N LYS A 367 16.40 9.83 9.67
CA LYS A 367 17.26 10.84 10.30
C LYS A 367 18.01 11.63 9.21
N GLY A 368 18.03 12.95 9.35
CA GLY A 368 18.74 13.80 8.40
C GLY A 368 18.01 13.97 7.06
N THR A 369 16.77 13.50 6.91
CA THR A 369 15.97 13.63 5.67
C THR A 369 14.67 14.40 5.92
N SER A 370 13.90 14.61 4.85
CA SER A 370 12.56 15.20 4.92
C SER A 370 11.60 14.42 4.03
N PHE A 371 10.32 14.45 4.39
CA PHE A 371 9.23 13.95 3.56
C PHE A 371 8.37 15.12 3.10
N GLN A 372 7.91 15.05 1.85
CA GLN A 372 7.05 16.07 1.25
C GLN A 372 5.88 15.40 0.54
N THR A 373 4.73 16.06 0.57
CA THR A 373 3.58 15.70 -0.25
C THR A 373 2.97 16.97 -0.82
N THR A 374 2.24 16.84 -1.92
CA THR A 374 1.63 17.96 -2.62
C THR A 374 0.12 17.81 -2.70
N ILE A 375 -0.58 18.94 -2.76
CA ILE A 375 -2.03 18.98 -2.96
C ILE A 375 -2.40 20.19 -3.80
N GLU A 376 -3.23 19.96 -4.81
CA GLU A 376 -3.80 21.03 -5.62
C GLU A 376 -4.98 21.66 -4.88
N VAL A 377 -4.92 22.97 -4.67
CA VAL A 377 -5.93 23.72 -3.92
C VAL A 377 -6.45 24.86 -4.81
N PRO A 378 -7.76 24.91 -5.13
CA PRO A 378 -8.35 26.02 -5.86
C PRO A 378 -8.29 27.32 -5.06
N GLU A 379 -8.25 28.45 -5.76
CA GLU A 379 -8.31 29.77 -5.13
C GLU A 379 -9.59 29.92 -4.30
N GLY A 380 -9.44 30.47 -3.08
CA GLY A 380 -10.55 30.67 -2.15
C GLY A 380 -11.00 29.42 -1.40
N SER A 381 -10.51 28.22 -1.76
CA SER A 381 -10.77 26.99 -1.01
C SER A 381 -9.94 26.94 0.27
N GLU A 382 -10.38 26.17 1.26
CA GLU A 382 -9.63 25.93 2.49
C GLU A 382 -8.85 24.62 2.41
N LEU A 383 -7.55 24.66 2.68
CA LEU A 383 -6.78 23.47 3.00
C LEU A 383 -6.90 23.22 4.50
N VAL A 384 -7.56 22.13 4.88
CA VAL A 384 -7.67 21.66 6.26
C VAL A 384 -6.74 20.47 6.42
N PHE A 385 -5.90 20.47 7.44
CA PHE A 385 -4.93 19.40 7.65
C PHE A 385 -4.71 19.13 9.13
N GLU A 386 -4.27 17.91 9.41
CA GLU A 386 -3.96 17.47 10.76
C GLU A 386 -2.93 16.34 10.70
N TRP A 387 -2.00 16.32 11.66
CA TRP A 387 -0.98 15.29 11.76
C TRP A 387 -0.46 15.10 13.18
N VAL A 388 0.12 13.93 13.41
CA VAL A 388 0.70 13.52 14.69
C VAL A 388 1.90 12.60 14.47
N LEU A 389 2.85 12.59 15.41
CA LEU A 389 3.98 11.67 15.39
C LEU A 389 3.73 10.45 16.26
N GLU A 390 4.44 9.36 15.98
CA GLU A 390 4.56 8.26 16.94
C GLU A 390 5.32 8.72 18.19
N ASP A 391 6.39 9.50 18.02
CA ASP A 391 7.20 10.10 19.09
C ASP A 391 8.08 11.27 18.55
N TYR A 392 8.70 12.03 19.46
CA TYR A 392 9.61 13.15 19.21
C TYR A 392 8.97 14.40 18.58
N ASP A 393 9.81 15.40 18.28
CA ASP A 393 9.43 16.62 17.58
C ASP A 393 9.69 16.51 16.08
N ILE A 394 9.13 17.36 15.22
CA ILE A 394 9.54 17.48 13.82
C ILE A 394 9.32 18.90 13.33
N SER A 395 10.13 19.36 12.37
CA SER A 395 9.86 20.65 11.73
C SER A 395 8.78 20.47 10.67
N PHE A 396 7.75 21.31 10.66
CA PHE A 396 6.68 21.26 9.68
C PHE A 396 6.47 22.62 9.00
N SER A 397 6.19 22.61 7.71
CA SER A 397 5.87 23.81 6.93
C SER A 397 4.96 23.49 5.75
N ILE A 398 4.23 24.49 5.27
CA ILE A 398 3.49 24.44 4.01
C ILE A 398 3.97 25.58 3.12
N GLN A 399 4.39 25.24 1.90
CA GLN A 399 4.79 26.18 0.86
C GLN A 399 3.70 26.29 -0.21
N GLY A 400 3.29 27.51 -0.54
CA GLY A 400 2.34 27.80 -1.61
C GLY A 400 2.97 27.85 -3.00
N PRO A 401 2.14 27.93 -4.06
CA PRO A 401 2.60 27.93 -5.45
C PRO A 401 3.46 29.15 -5.82
N ASP A 402 3.27 30.28 -5.13
CA ASP A 402 4.08 31.51 -5.25
C ASP A 402 5.40 31.47 -4.46
N GLY A 403 5.69 30.34 -3.80
CA GLY A 403 6.82 30.18 -2.89
C GLY A 403 6.62 30.81 -1.52
N SER A 404 5.44 31.36 -1.21
CA SER A 404 5.11 31.83 0.13
C SER A 404 4.98 30.66 1.11
N PHE A 405 5.10 30.94 2.41
CA PHE A 405 4.93 29.94 3.47
C PHE A 405 3.69 30.28 4.30
N PRO A 406 2.48 29.89 3.85
CA PRO A 406 1.26 30.06 4.65
C PRO A 406 1.40 29.44 6.05
N VAL A 407 2.16 28.34 6.15
CA VAL A 407 2.61 27.79 7.43
C VAL A 407 4.14 27.77 7.45
N PRO A 408 4.80 28.69 8.19
CA PRO A 408 6.26 28.75 8.23
C PRO A 408 6.84 27.55 8.99
N ALA A 409 8.08 27.19 8.65
CA ALA A 409 8.79 26.10 9.32
C ALA A 409 8.91 26.35 10.83
N ALA A 410 8.30 25.45 11.61
CA ALA A 410 8.40 25.45 13.07
C ALA A 410 8.58 24.02 13.58
N SER A 411 9.30 23.84 14.69
CA SER A 411 9.38 22.53 15.37
C SER A 411 8.12 22.31 16.21
N HIS A 412 7.49 21.16 16.03
CA HIS A 412 6.31 20.75 16.80
C HIS A 412 6.58 19.41 17.47
N SER A 413 6.13 19.28 18.71
CA SER A 413 6.18 18.04 19.50
C SER A 413 4.77 17.51 19.74
N CYS A 414 4.07 17.11 18.67
CA CYS A 414 2.78 16.42 18.75
C CYS A 414 2.98 14.91 18.54
N SER A 415 2.63 14.12 19.54
CA SER A 415 2.71 12.66 19.53
C SER A 415 1.33 12.03 19.75
N LEU A 416 1.17 10.72 19.53
CA LEU A 416 -0.06 9.97 19.83
C LEU A 416 -0.50 10.04 21.31
N LYS A 417 0.31 10.65 22.18
CA LYS A 417 0.01 10.90 23.60
C LYS A 417 -0.43 12.34 23.90
N THR A 418 -0.26 13.25 22.95
CA THR A 418 -0.63 14.67 23.06
C THR A 418 -1.69 15.01 22.02
N GLU A 419 -2.11 16.26 21.91
CA GLU A 419 -3.03 16.63 20.82
C GLU A 419 -2.29 16.63 19.47
N PRO A 420 -2.98 16.23 18.37
CA PRO A 420 -2.49 16.42 17.02
C PRO A 420 -2.17 17.89 16.72
N TYR A 421 -1.21 18.13 15.83
CA TYR A 421 -1.09 19.45 15.23
C TYR A 421 -2.14 19.58 14.12
N GLN A 422 -2.94 20.62 14.20
CA GLN A 422 -4.00 20.90 13.26
C GLN A 422 -4.03 22.39 12.93
N ASP A 423 -4.31 22.70 11.68
CA ASP A 423 -4.57 24.07 11.25
C ASP A 423 -5.42 24.06 9.97
N ARG A 424 -5.82 25.25 9.55
CA ARG A 424 -6.45 25.47 8.24
C ARG A 424 -6.07 26.83 7.69
N PHE A 425 -5.99 26.94 6.37
CA PHE A 425 -5.87 28.24 5.73
C PHE A 425 -6.61 28.29 4.40
N THR A 426 -7.06 29.50 4.04
CA THR A 426 -7.68 29.79 2.75
C THR A 426 -6.61 30.06 1.71
N ALA A 427 -6.64 29.32 0.61
CA ALA A 427 -5.73 29.50 -0.51
C ALA A 427 -5.97 30.87 -1.18
N LYS A 428 -4.93 31.71 -1.20
CA LYS A 428 -4.97 33.03 -1.86
C LYS A 428 -4.73 32.95 -3.36
N GLU A 429 -4.10 31.87 -3.80
CA GLU A 429 -3.80 31.57 -5.19
C GLU A 429 -4.06 30.09 -5.41
N ALA A 430 -4.67 29.77 -6.56
CA ALA A 430 -4.86 28.40 -7.00
C ALA A 430 -3.53 27.76 -7.35
N GLY A 431 -3.30 26.52 -6.94
CA GLY A 431 -2.12 25.78 -7.37
C GLY A 431 -1.72 24.67 -6.41
N VAL A 432 -0.50 24.19 -6.59
CA VAL A 432 0.06 23.08 -5.83
C VAL A 432 0.72 23.60 -4.55
N TYR A 433 0.20 23.17 -3.41
CA TYR A 433 0.78 23.43 -2.09
C TYR A 433 1.61 22.22 -1.67
N THR A 434 2.80 22.47 -1.11
CA THR A 434 3.72 21.43 -0.65
C THR A 434 3.77 21.41 0.87
N LEU A 435 3.34 20.30 1.47
CA LEU A 435 3.48 20.05 2.89
C LEU A 435 4.80 19.32 3.12
N LYS A 436 5.63 19.84 4.04
CA LYS A 436 6.96 19.30 4.34
C LYS A 436 7.09 18.97 5.81
N TRP A 437 7.45 17.73 6.11
CA TRP A 437 7.91 17.28 7.41
C TRP A 437 9.42 17.04 7.35
N ASP A 438 10.16 17.86 8.09
CA ASP A 438 11.60 17.97 8.01
C ASP A 438 12.26 17.40 9.28
N ASN A 439 12.97 16.28 9.10
CA ASN A 439 13.75 15.58 10.12
C ASN A 439 15.26 15.79 9.93
N SER A 440 15.68 16.79 9.14
CA SER A 440 17.08 17.06 8.81
C SER A 440 17.94 17.41 10.03
N SER A 441 17.34 17.98 11.07
CA SER A 441 18.00 18.33 12.32
C SER A 441 18.15 17.15 13.30
N SER A 442 17.48 16.02 13.06
CA SER A 442 17.58 14.83 13.93
C SER A 442 18.84 14.03 13.64
N TRP A 443 19.62 13.75 14.69
CA TRP A 443 20.86 12.99 14.58
C TRP A 443 20.70 11.50 14.88
N PHE A 444 19.63 11.11 15.59
CA PHE A 444 19.54 9.78 16.20
C PHE A 444 18.36 8.94 15.72
N THR A 445 17.24 9.57 15.37
CA THR A 445 15.97 8.83 15.19
C THR A 445 15.26 9.19 13.89
N SER A 446 14.79 8.16 13.19
CA SER A 446 13.73 8.27 12.18
C SER A 446 12.41 8.54 12.90
N LYS A 447 11.47 9.20 12.22
CA LYS A 447 10.18 9.62 12.78
C LYS A 447 9.05 9.14 11.90
N THR A 448 8.00 8.58 12.50
CA THR A 448 6.77 8.22 11.78
C THR A 448 5.76 9.33 11.98
N VAL A 449 5.34 9.96 10.89
CA VAL A 449 4.21 10.91 10.89
C VAL A 449 2.96 10.22 10.36
N PHE A 450 1.84 10.43 11.03
CA PHE A 450 0.50 10.12 10.56
C PHE A 450 -0.19 11.44 10.21
N TYR A 451 -0.76 11.55 9.03
CA TYR A 451 -1.34 12.80 8.55
C TYR A 451 -2.54 12.57 7.64
N HIS A 452 -3.41 13.56 7.58
CA HIS A 452 -4.47 13.67 6.58
C HIS A 452 -4.75 15.13 6.25
N GLN A 453 -5.29 15.35 5.06
CA GLN A 453 -5.54 16.67 4.51
C GLN A 453 -6.72 16.62 3.55
N VAL A 454 -7.50 17.70 3.50
CA VAL A 454 -8.62 17.85 2.57
C VAL A 454 -8.70 19.29 2.08
N VAL A 455 -9.14 19.45 0.84
CA VAL A 455 -9.56 20.75 0.31
C VAL A 455 -11.06 20.88 0.48
N VAL A 456 -11.49 21.89 1.22
CA VAL A 456 -12.90 22.23 1.42
C VAL A 456 -13.23 23.40 0.49
N ASP A 457 -14.13 23.17 -0.45
CA ASP A 457 -14.67 24.22 -1.30
C ASP A 457 -15.80 24.95 -0.53
N PRO A 458 -15.68 26.26 -0.27
CA PRO A 458 -16.76 27.02 0.37
C PRO A 458 -18.07 27.06 -0.45
N ALA A 459 -18.01 26.78 -1.76
CA ALA A 459 -19.19 26.68 -2.62
C ALA A 459 -19.90 25.33 -2.53
N ASP A 460 -19.21 24.27 -2.09
CA ASP A 460 -19.78 22.95 -1.81
C ASP A 460 -19.47 22.51 -0.38
N PRO A 461 -20.08 23.17 0.62
CA PRO A 461 -20.02 22.72 2.00
C PRO A 461 -20.91 21.50 2.09
N GLN A 462 -20.48 20.33 1.65
CA GLN A 462 -21.10 19.07 2.05
C GLN A 462 -20.48 18.66 3.38
N PRO A 463 -21.08 19.03 4.54
CA PRO A 463 -20.71 18.39 5.78
C PRO A 463 -21.10 16.92 5.63
N TRP A 464 -20.14 16.04 5.93
CA TRP A 464 -20.48 14.71 6.39
C TRP A 464 -21.53 14.80 7.51
N PRO A 465 -22.35 13.74 7.73
CA PRO A 465 -23.00 13.59 9.03
C PRO A 465 -21.91 13.70 10.11
N LYS A 466 -22.05 14.69 10.99
CA LYS A 466 -21.15 14.91 12.11
C LYS A 466 -21.02 13.59 12.87
N TRP A 467 -19.83 12.99 12.85
CA TRP A 467 -19.53 11.85 13.71
C TRP A 467 -19.64 12.31 15.17
N PRO A 468 -20.17 11.48 16.08
CA PRO A 468 -20.25 11.85 17.47
C PRO A 468 -18.85 12.14 18.00
N THR A 469 -18.69 13.21 18.79
CA THR A 469 -17.44 13.46 19.50
C THR A 469 -17.13 12.28 20.43
N ARG A 470 -15.88 12.11 20.84
CA ARG A 470 -15.50 11.14 21.86
C ARG A 470 -16.36 11.25 23.11
N GLU A 471 -16.60 12.47 23.58
CA GLU A 471 -17.49 12.72 24.72
C GLU A 471 -18.92 12.23 24.46
N GLU A 472 -19.47 12.49 23.27
CA GLU A 472 -20.80 11.99 22.85
C GLU A 472 -20.82 10.45 22.72
N ALA A 473 -19.74 9.85 22.23
CA ALA A 473 -19.60 8.41 22.06
C ALA A 473 -19.47 7.67 23.40
N PHE A 474 -18.73 8.23 24.36
CA PHE A 474 -18.54 7.67 25.71
C PHE A 474 -19.70 7.99 26.67
N ALA A 475 -20.44 9.09 26.48
CA ALA A 475 -21.61 9.42 27.31
C ALA A 475 -22.85 8.56 27.00
N ALA A 476 -22.84 7.81 25.89
CA ALA A 476 -23.90 6.88 25.49
C ALA A 476 -23.71 5.45 26.06
N GLU A 477 -22.73 5.26 26.95
CA GLU A 477 -22.54 4.07 27.81
C GLU A 477 -23.40 4.15 29.07
#